data_AF-A0A7V4YWU4-F1
#
_entry.id   AF-A0A7V4YWU4-F1
#
_cell.length_a   1.000
_cell.length_b   1.000
_cell.length_c   1.000
_cell.angle_alpha   90.00
_cell.angle_beta   90.00
_cell.angle_gamma   90.00
#
_symmetry.space_group_name_H-M   'P 1'
#
loop_
_entity.id
_entity.type
_entity.pdbx_description
1 polymer ?
#
loop_
_entity_poly.entity_id
_entity_poly.type
_entity_poly.pdbx_seq_one_letter_code
_entity_poly.pdbx_strand_id
1 'polypeptide(L)' 'MSVAKIQPPLTNLQVEMLKLFARQLPEKDLLAIKDMIAQYLLEKAFSEADKAWDEKGYSVESFQQKF' A
#
# COMPACT_ATOMS: atom_id res chain seq x y z
N MET A 1 -17.97 -12.79 -9.10
CA MET A 1 -16.70 -12.05 -9.00
C MET A 1 -16.81 -10.80 -9.86
N SER A 2 -16.65 -9.62 -9.26
CA SER A 2 -16.60 -8.34 -9.99
C SER A 2 -15.29 -8.28 -10.78
N VAL A 3 -15.38 -8.34 -12.11
CA VAL A 3 -14.20 -8.12 -12.97
C VAL A 3 -13.84 -6.64 -12.83
N ALA A 4 -12.62 -6.34 -12.38
CA ALA A 4 -12.16 -4.97 -12.26
C ALA A 4 -12.25 -4.28 -13.64
N LYS A 5 -13.00 -3.18 -13.73
CA LYS A 5 -13.03 -2.32 -14.92
C LYS A 5 -11.68 -1.59 -15.00
N ILE A 6 -10.81 -2.02 -15.91
CA ILE A 6 -9.55 -1.34 -16.18
C ILE A 6 -9.88 0.02 -16.81
N GLN A 7 -9.43 1.11 -16.19
CA GLN A 7 -9.55 2.47 -16.70
C GLN A 7 -8.19 2.88 -17.31
N PRO A 8 -8.05 2.90 -18.64
CA PRO A 8 -6.84 3.41 -19.28
C PRO A 8 -6.75 4.94 -19.14
N PRO A 9 -5.53 5.52 -19.18
CA PRO A 9 -4.26 4.85 -19.43
C PRO A 9 -3.57 4.34 -18.16
N LEU A 10 -3.02 3.12 -18.22
CA LEU A 10 -2.20 2.55 -17.15
C LEU A 10 -0.83 3.25 -17.10
N THR A 11 -0.26 3.36 -15.90
CA THR A 11 1.12 3.80 -15.74
C THR A 11 2.09 2.74 -16.29
N ASN A 12 3.31 3.17 -16.65
CA ASN A 12 4.35 2.25 -17.10
C ASN A 12 4.59 1.12 -16.08
N LEU A 13 4.56 1.43 -14.78
CA LEU A 13 4.71 0.43 -13.73
C LEU A 13 3.57 -0.58 -13.72
N GLN A 14 2.32 -0.13 -13.87
CA GLN A 14 1.16 -1.03 -13.95
C GLN A 14 1.25 -1.95 -15.17
N VAL A 15 1.74 -1.47 -16.31
CA VAL A 15 1.97 -2.28 -17.51
C VAL A 15 3.06 -3.33 -17.30
N GLU A 16 4.19 -2.97 -16.69
CA GLU A 16 5.25 -3.93 -16.39
C GLU A 16 4.82 -5.01 -15.38
N MET A 17 3.99 -4.65 -14.39
CA MET A 17 3.39 -5.64 -13.48
C MET A 17 2.48 -6.63 -14.21
N LEU A 18 1.66 -6.17 -15.16
CA LEU A 18 0.84 -7.06 -15.98
C LEU A 18 1.70 -8.01 -16.84
N LYS A 19 2.80 -7.52 -17.41
CA LYS A 19 3.75 -8.36 -18.16
C LYS A 19 4.44 -9.39 -17.26
N LEU A 20 4.77 -9.02 -16.03
CA LEU A 20 5.35 -9.92 -15.03
C LEU A 20 4.36 -11.04 -14.69
N PHE A 21 3.10 -10.71 -14.42
CA PHE A 21 2.06 -11.68 -14.07
C PHE A 21 1.71 -12.61 -15.25
N ALA A 22 1.91 -12.17 -16.49
CA ALA A 22 1.70 -12.99 -17.68
C ALA A 22 2.71 -14.14 -17.84
N ARG A 23 3.82 -14.18 -17.08
CA ARG A 23 4.87 -15.20 -17.20
C ARG A 23 4.55 -16.57 -16.56
N GLN A 24 3.28 -16.91 -16.36
CA GLN A 24 2.86 -18.14 -15.63
C GLN A 24 3.61 -18.32 -14.31
N LEU A 25 3.75 -17.24 -13.53
CA LEU A 25 4.32 -17.34 -12.21
C LEU A 25 3.42 -18.25 -11.34
N PRO A 26 4.02 -19.10 -10.47
CA PRO A 26 3.27 -19.82 -9.46
C PRO A 26 2.41 -18.84 -8.63
N GLU A 27 1.19 -19.24 -8.30
CA GLU A 27 0.26 -18.39 -7.51
C GLU A 27 0.87 -17.93 -6.19
N LYS A 28 1.67 -18.79 -5.54
CA LYS A 28 2.43 -18.46 -4.32
C LYS A 28 3.36 -17.24 -4.49
N ASP A 29 3.96 -17.08 -5.67
CA ASP A 29 4.91 -16.01 -5.93
C ASP A 29 4.15 -14.70 -6.23
N LEU A 30 2.99 -14.80 -6.89
CA LEU A 30 2.07 -13.67 -7.07
C LEU A 30 1.54 -13.14 -5.74
N LEU A 31 1.18 -14.04 -4.82
CA LEU A 31 0.74 -13.68 -3.47
C LEU A 31 1.88 -13.03 -2.68
N ALA A 32 3.11 -13.56 -2.75
CA ALA A 32 4.26 -12.97 -2.10
C ALA A 32 4.54 -11.53 -2.59
N ILE A 33 4.41 -11.28 -3.90
CA ILE A 33 4.56 -9.93 -4.47
C ILE A 33 3.46 -8.99 -3.95
N LYS A 34 2.21 -9.46 -3.88
CA LYS A 34 1.09 -8.70 -3.31
C LYS A 34 1.35 -8.33 -1.85
N ASP A 35 1.82 -9.28 -1.05
CA ASP A 35 2.09 -9.06 0.38
C ASP A 35 3.24 -8.06 0.58
N MET A 36 4.29 -8.13 -0.26
CA MET A 36 5.38 -7.15 -0.25
C MET A 36 4.89 -5.72 -0.54
N ILE A 37 3.98 -5.55 -1.50
CA ILE A 37 3.37 -4.24 -1.79
C ILE A 37 2.52 -3.77 -0.61
N ALA A 38 1.71 -4.66 -0.02
CA ALA A 38 0.86 -4.33 1.12
C ALA A 38 1.69 -3.89 2.33
N GLN A 39 2.76 -4.61 2.64
CA GLN A 39 3.69 -4.29 3.74
C GLN A 39 4.31 -2.91 3.55
N TYR A 40 4.84 -2.61 2.37
CA TYR A 40 5.43 -1.30 2.07
C TYR A 40 4.42 -0.15 2.23
N LEU A 41 3.19 -0.33 1.75
CA LEU A 41 2.14 0.68 1.87
C LEU A 41 1.72 0.89 3.34
N LEU A 42 1.67 -0.17 4.14
CA LEU A 42 1.37 -0.10 5.56
C LEU A 42 2.46 0.64 6.34
N GLU A 43 3.72 0.28 6.12
CA GLU A 43 4.87 0.95 6.74
C GLU A 43 4.92 2.43 6.37
N LYS A 44 4.66 2.76 5.11
CA LYS A 44 4.56 4.15 4.67
C LYS A 44 3.40 4.87 5.35
N ALA A 45 2.22 4.24 5.45
CA ALA A 45 1.07 4.85 6.11
C ALA A 45 1.36 5.17 7.59
N PHE A 46 2.01 4.26 8.32
CA PHE A 46 2.42 4.52 9.70
C PHE A 46 3.46 5.63 9.79
N SER A 47 4.49 5.61 8.95
CA SER A 47 5.50 6.69 8.95
C SER A 47 4.90 8.06 8.67
N GLU A 48 3.95 8.17 7.75
CA GLU A 48 3.26 9.43 7.47
C GLU A 48 2.32 9.83 8.61
N ALA A 49 1.69 8.87 9.31
CA ALA A 49 0.89 9.14 10.50
C ALA A 49 1.76 9.69 11.64
N ASP A 50 2.92 9.07 11.89
CA ASP A 50 3.88 9.52 12.91
C ASP A 50 4.40 10.94 12.60
N LYS A 51 4.77 11.22 11.34
CA LYS A 51 5.16 12.59 10.93
C LYS A 51 4.05 13.60 11.16
N ALA A 52 2.83 13.28 10.75
CA ALA A 52 1.68 14.17 10.94
C ALA A 52 1.35 14.38 12.42
N TRP A 53 1.65 13.39 13.27
CA TRP A 53 1.50 13.47 14.71
C TRP A 53 2.53 14.42 15.34
N ASP A 54 3.80 14.25 14.96
CA ASP A 54 4.93 15.09 15.39
C ASP A 54 4.78 16.54 14.93
N GLU A 55 4.41 16.77 13.66
CA GLU A 55 4.22 18.11 13.08
C GLU A 55 3.11 18.91 13.78
N LYS A 56 2.08 18.22 14.28
CA LYS A 56 0.99 18.85 15.04
C LYS A 56 1.32 19.05 16.52
N GLY A 57 2.50 18.60 16.97
CA GLY A 57 2.94 18.71 18.36
C GLY A 57 2.10 17.89 19.32
N TYR A 58 1.46 16.81 18.87
CA TYR A 58 0.71 15.94 19.74
C TYR A 58 1.67 15.14 20.62
N SER A 59 1.65 15.34 21.94
CA SER A 59 2.32 14.46 22.88
C SER A 59 1.37 13.34 23.33
N VAL A 60 1.90 12.27 23.93
CA VAL A 60 1.09 11.22 24.56
C VAL A 60 0.13 11.81 25.60
N GLU A 61 0.49 12.93 26.25
CA GLU A 61 -0.42 13.64 27.17
C GLU A 61 -1.59 14.34 26.46
N SER A 62 -1.43 14.77 25.21
CA SER A 62 -2.51 15.41 24.44
C SER A 62 -3.63 14.43 24.04
N PHE A 63 -3.33 13.13 23.95
CA PHE A 63 -4.31 12.09 23.65
C PHE A 63 -5.11 11.67 24.88
N GLN A 64 -4.55 11.79 26.09
CA GLN A 64 -5.21 11.38 27.33
C GLN A 64 -6.30 12.34 27.83
N GLN A 65 -6.48 13.52 27.23
CA GLN A 65 -7.39 14.54 27.76
C GLN A 65 -8.85 14.48 27.24
N LYS A 66 -9.24 13.44 26.50
CA LYS A 66 -10.63 13.29 26.03
C LYS A 66 -11.16 11.86 26.08
N PHE A 67 -11.12 11.23 27.25
CA PHE A 67 -12.07 10.19 27.64
C PHE A 67 -12.33 10.25 29.14
#